data_AF-A0A822XMV4-F1
#
_entry.id   AF-A0A822XMV4-F1
#
_cell.length_a   1.000
_cell.length_b   1.000
_cell.length_c   1.000
_cell.angle_alpha   90.00
_cell.angle_beta   90.00
_cell.angle_gamma   90.00
#
_symmetry.space_group_name_H-M   'P 1'
#
loop_
_entity.id
_entity.type
_entity.pdbx_description
1 polymer ?
#
loop_
_entity_poly.entity_id
_entity_poly.type
_entity_poly.pdbx_seq_one_letter_code
_entity_poly.pdbx_strand_id
1 'polypeptide(L)' 'MICCKDCKCVPSGTYGNKHECPCYRDKVNNKGKPKCP' A
#
# COMPACT_ATOMS: atom_id res chain seq x y z
N MET A 1 1.44 9.54 -0.26
CA MET A 1 0.03 9.78 0.11
C MET A 1 -1.03 9.17 -0.82
N ILE A 2 -0.73 8.89 -2.11
CA ILE A 2 -1.73 8.33 -3.06
C ILE A 2 -2.39 7.06 -2.52
N CYS A 3 -1.62 6.14 -1.95
CA CYS A 3 -2.13 4.89 -1.44
C CYS A 3 -3.06 5.04 -0.24
N CYS A 4 -2.74 5.96 0.68
CA CYS A 4 -3.59 6.28 1.83
C CYS A 4 -4.93 6.88 1.39
N LYS A 5 -4.93 7.82 0.43
CA LYS A 5 -6.17 8.43 -0.06
C LYS A 5 -7.02 7.45 -0.86
N ASP A 6 -6.40 6.66 -1.73
CA ASP A 6 -7.14 5.73 -2.59
C ASP A 6 -7.66 4.50 -1.82
N CYS A 7 -6.86 3.97 -0.88
CA CYS A 7 -7.23 2.78 -0.11
C CYS A 7 -7.87 3.10 1.25
N LYS A 8 -7.86 4.38 1.66
CA LYS A 8 -8.33 4.87 2.97
C LYS A 8 -7.79 4.05 4.16
N CYS A 9 -6.58 3.51 4.00
CA CYS A 9 -5.94 2.57 4.91
C CYS A 9 -4.42 2.75 4.82
N VAL A 10 -3.73 2.73 5.96
CA VAL A 10 -2.27 2.75 6.06
C VAL A 10 -1.86 1.65 7.04
N PRO A 11 -0.97 0.72 6.64
CA PRO A 11 -0.50 -0.33 7.53
C PRO A 11 0.31 0.27 8.69
N SER A 12 0.21 -0.36 9.86
CA SER A 12 0.91 0.03 11.07
C SER A 12 2.42 -0.25 10.98
N GLY A 13 3.25 0.46 11.74
CA GLY A 13 4.71 0.22 11.76
C GLY A 13 5.46 0.70 10.51
N THR A 14 6.78 0.49 10.50
CA THR A 14 7.68 0.98 9.44
C THR A 14 7.90 -0.01 8.30
N TYR A 15 7.77 -1.32 8.57
CA TYR A 15 7.91 -2.40 7.57
C TYR A 15 7.05 -3.62 7.95
N GLY A 16 6.55 -4.36 6.96
CA GLY A 16 5.99 -5.72 7.13
C GLY A 16 4.47 -5.84 7.32
N ASN A 17 3.77 -4.81 7.79
CA ASN A 17 2.33 -4.91 8.10
C ASN A 17 1.38 -4.65 6.93
N LYS A 18 1.87 -4.75 5.68
CA LYS A 18 1.05 -4.49 4.48
C LYS A 18 -0.19 -5.40 4.39
N HIS A 19 -0.18 -6.53 5.08
CA HIS A 19 -1.32 -7.44 5.17
C HIS A 19 -2.54 -6.82 5.87
N GLU A 20 -2.36 -5.82 6.73
CA GLU A 20 -3.45 -5.07 7.37
C GLU A 20 -4.27 -4.25 6.38
N CYS A 21 -3.64 -3.82 5.27
CA CYS A 21 -4.28 -3.03 4.23
C CYS A 21 -4.06 -3.71 2.86
N PRO A 22 -4.89 -4.70 2.47
CA PRO A 22 -4.73 -5.43 1.21
C PRO A 22 -4.68 -4.52 -0.04
N CYS A 23 -5.54 -3.50 -0.12
CA CYS A 23 -5.50 -2.52 -1.21
C CYS A 23 -4.13 -1.80 -1.30
N TYR A 24 -3.53 -1.49 -0.15
CA TYR A 24 -2.23 -0.80 -0.08
C TYR A 24 -1.10 -1.73 -0.50
N ARG A 25 -1.17 -3.02 -0.13
CA ARG A 25 -0.25 -4.08 -0.54
C ARG A 25 -0.28 -4.33 -2.05
N ASP A 26 -1.48 -4.47 -2.61
CA ASP A 26 -1.69 -4.93 -3.98
C ASP A 26 -1.58 -3.81 -5.01
N LYS A 27 -1.44 -2.57 -4.55
CA LYS A 27 -1.28 -1.41 -5.42
C LYS A 27 0.05 -1.45 -6.14
N VAL A 28 -0.01 -1.65 -7.46
CA VAL A 28 1.18 -1.63 -8.34
C VAL A 28 1.16 -0.42 -9.27
N ASN A 29 2.33 -0.06 -9.80
CA ASN A 29 2.46 0.92 -10.88
C ASN A 29 2.36 0.23 -12.26
N ASN A 30 2.39 1.01 -13.35
CA ASN A 30 2.32 0.48 -14.72
C ASN A 30 3.50 -0.43 -15.11
N LYS A 31 4.53 -0.55 -14.26
CA LYS A 31 5.67 -1.47 -14.42
C LYS A 31 5.53 -2.73 -13.56
N GLY A 32 4.37 -2.95 -12.93
CA GLY A 32 4.09 -4.09 -12.06
C GLY A 32 4.82 -4.06 -10.72
N LYS A 33 5.46 -2.94 -10.36
CA LYS A 33 6.17 -2.80 -9.07
C LYS A 33 5.24 -2.23 -8.00
N PRO A 34 5.44 -2.58 -6.72
CA PRO A 34 4.70 -1.99 -5.61
C PRO A 34 4.74 -0.46 -5.70
N LYS A 35 3.56 0.15 -5.74
CA LYS A 35 3.40 1.62 -5.79
C LYS A 35 3.51 2.25 -4.41
N CYS A 36 3.19 1.47 -3.37
CA CYS A 36 3.08 1.95 -2.01
C CYS A 36 4.25 1.43 -1.16
N PRO A 37 4.90 2.31 -0.38
CA PRO A 37 6.07 1.96 0.43
C PRO A 37 5.76 0.88 1.46
#